data_AF-K1SSX5-F1
#
_entry.id   AF-K1SSX5-F1
#
_cell.length_a   1.000
_cell.length_b   1.000
_cell.length_c   1.000
_cell.angle_alpha   90.00
_cell.angle_beta   90.00
_cell.angle_gamma   90.00
#
_symmetry.space_group_name_H-M   'P 1'
#
loop_
_entity.id
_entity.type
_entity.pdbx_description
1 polymer ?
#
loop_
_entity_poly.entity_id
_entity_poly.type
_entity_poly.pdbx_seq_one_letter_code
_entity_poly.pdbx_strand_id
1 'polypeptide(L)'
;NIIKTEIEGVLIIEPRLFRDARGYFFESFSEREFEEKVSPILGHSVHFCQDNESMSSYGVMRGLHFQRPPYTQSKLVRCVKGRVLDVAVDIRKGSPTYGKHVAVELTEDNHVQFFIPKGFAHGFAVLSETAVFQYKCDNFYHPEADGGISILDDTLGIDWKIPNRICQSL
;
A
#
# COMPACT_ATOMS: atom_id res chain seq x y z
N ASN A 1 -4.46 12.76 9.86
CA ASN A 1 -3.10 12.80 10.46
C ASN A 1 -2.13 12.08 9.54
N ILE A 2 -0.84 12.39 9.61
CA ILE A 2 0.21 11.60 8.96
C ILE A 2 1.06 10.96 10.04
N ILE A 3 1.15 9.64 10.00
CA ILE A 3 1.88 8.83 10.97
C ILE A 3 3.10 8.26 10.25
N LYS A 4 4.29 8.57 10.79
CA LYS A 4 5.55 7.99 10.34
C LYS A 4 5.66 6.56 10.85
N THR A 5 6.23 5.69 10.04
CA THR A 5 6.52 4.30 10.42
C THR A 5 7.99 4.15 10.79
N GLU A 6 8.39 2.96 11.22
CA GLU A 6 9.79 2.63 11.51
C GLU A 6 10.69 2.64 10.26
N ILE A 7 10.10 2.69 9.06
CA ILE A 7 10.83 2.78 7.79
C ILE A 7 10.64 4.17 7.17
N GLU A 8 11.75 4.86 6.94
CA GLU A 8 11.75 6.21 6.39
C GLU A 8 11.05 6.27 5.01
N GLY A 9 10.14 7.23 4.88
CA GLY A 9 9.35 7.49 3.68
C GLY A 9 8.04 6.69 3.59
N VAL A 10 7.87 5.64 4.39
CA VAL A 10 6.63 4.86 4.47
C VAL A 10 5.71 5.51 5.50
N LEU A 11 4.49 5.87 5.08
CA LEU A 11 3.57 6.71 5.87
C LEU A 11 2.17 6.11 5.93
N ILE A 12 1.52 6.28 7.07
CA ILE A 12 0.10 5.97 7.26
C ILE A 12 -0.68 7.29 7.32
N ILE A 13 -1.72 7.42 6.50
CA ILE A 13 -2.50 8.65 6.36
C ILE A 13 -3.93 8.40 6.84
N GLU A 14 -4.33 9.10 7.89
CA GLU A 14 -5.69 9.09 8.40
C GLU A 14 -6.49 10.24 7.79
N PRO A 15 -7.54 9.96 7.00
CA PRO A 15 -8.37 11.01 6.43
C PRO A 15 -9.25 11.68 7.50
N ARG A 16 -9.69 12.91 7.20
CA ARG A 16 -10.71 13.59 8.00
C ARG A 16 -12.10 13.15 7.52
N LEU A 17 -12.80 12.37 8.34
CA LEU A 17 -14.16 11.92 8.04
C LEU A 17 -15.23 12.89 8.52
N PHE A 18 -16.22 13.11 7.66
CA PHE A 18 -17.48 13.78 7.97
C PHE A 18 -18.58 12.72 8.00
N ARG A 19 -19.19 12.48 9.16
CA ARG A 19 -20.26 11.48 9.34
C ARG A 19 -21.59 12.16 9.65
N ASP A 20 -22.66 11.67 9.05
CA ASP A 20 -24.03 12.05 9.38
C ASP A 20 -25.01 10.89 9.16
N ALA A 21 -26.31 11.10 9.37
CA ALA A 21 -27.33 10.06 9.26
C ALA A 21 -27.43 9.41 7.86
N ARG A 22 -26.85 10.00 6.82
CA ARG A 22 -26.82 9.48 5.44
C ARG A 22 -25.61 8.58 5.19
N GLY A 23 -24.59 8.62 6.05
CA GLY A 23 -23.34 7.88 5.89
C GLY A 23 -22.11 8.72 6.24
N TYR A 24 -21.07 8.62 5.41
CA TYR A 24 -19.84 9.38 5.59
C TYR A 24 -19.35 9.99 4.26
N PHE A 25 -18.56 11.05 4.38
CA PHE A 25 -17.85 11.69 3.29
C PHE A 25 -16.42 12.02 3.74
N PHE A 26 -15.46 11.88 2.84
CA PHE A 26 -14.12 12.42 2.99
C PHE A 26 -13.46 12.58 1.61
N GLU A 27 -12.48 13.48 1.52
CA GLU A 27 -11.62 13.57 0.36
C GLU A 27 -10.62 12.42 0.41
N SER A 28 -10.83 11.38 -0.42
CA SER A 28 -9.92 10.23 -0.47
C SER A 28 -8.55 10.57 -1.07
N PHE A 29 -8.45 11.71 -1.75
CA PHE A 29 -7.19 12.30 -2.17
C PHE A 29 -7.42 13.78 -2.49
N SER A 30 -6.47 14.63 -2.11
CA SER A 30 -6.37 16.02 -2.52
C SER A 30 -4.90 16.30 -2.78
N GLU A 31 -4.55 16.66 -4.01
CA GLU A 31 -3.15 16.97 -4.37
C GLU A 31 -2.59 18.10 -3.52
N ARG A 32 -3.41 19.12 -3.25
CA ARG A 32 -3.04 20.23 -2.35
C ARG A 32 -2.68 19.73 -0.96
N GLU A 33 -3.56 18.93 -0.34
CA GLU A 33 -3.33 18.42 1.02
C GLU A 33 -2.13 17.47 1.09
N PHE A 34 -1.93 16.68 0.03
CA PHE A 34 -0.79 15.78 -0.09
C PHE A 34 0.51 16.58 -0.20
N GLU A 35 0.55 17.60 -1.06
CA GLU A 35 1.71 18.46 -1.24
C GLU A 35 2.03 19.26 0.02
N GLU A 36 1.02 19.78 0.72
CA GLU A 36 1.21 20.55 1.95
C GLU A 36 1.71 19.70 3.12
N LYS A 37 1.27 18.44 3.22
CA LYS A 37 1.47 17.64 4.43
C LYS A 37 2.44 16.47 4.26
N VAL A 38 2.49 15.86 3.08
CA VAL A 38 3.31 14.66 2.80
C VAL A 38 4.64 15.05 2.16
N SER A 39 4.65 15.90 1.13
CA SER A 39 5.87 16.25 0.39
C SER A 39 6.99 16.83 1.29
N PRO A 40 6.72 17.65 2.33
CA PRO A 40 7.76 18.11 3.27
C PRO A 40 8.39 16.97 4.09
N ILE A 41 7.66 15.89 4.34
CA ILE A 41 8.17 14.71 5.04
C ILE A 41 9.05 13.87 4.09
N LEU A 42 8.66 13.77 2.82
CA LEU A 42 9.39 13.02 1.80
C LEU A 42 10.61 13.79 1.25
N GLY A 43 10.64 15.11 1.41
CA GLY A 43 11.65 15.99 0.82
C GLY A 43 11.49 16.20 -0.69
N HIS A 44 10.38 15.75 -1.28
CA HIS A 44 10.07 15.90 -2.72
C HIS A 44 8.57 15.74 -2.97
N SER A 45 8.10 16.30 -4.09
CA SER A 45 6.70 16.21 -4.54
C SER A 45 6.43 14.88 -5.26
N VAL A 46 5.19 14.39 -5.18
CA VAL A 46 4.73 13.17 -5.84
C VAL A 46 3.49 13.48 -6.69
N HIS A 47 3.55 13.17 -7.99
CA HIS A 47 2.42 13.37 -8.91
C HIS A 47 1.87 12.03 -9.37
N PHE A 48 0.67 11.68 -8.88
CA PHE A 48 0.00 10.45 -9.27
C PHE A 48 -0.59 10.59 -10.69
N CYS A 49 -0.27 9.63 -11.56
CA CYS A 49 -0.71 9.62 -12.96
C CYS A 49 -1.60 8.42 -13.33
N GLN A 50 -1.79 7.48 -12.41
CA GLN A 50 -2.55 6.27 -12.66
C GLN A 50 -3.34 5.87 -11.41
N ASP A 51 -4.60 5.48 -11.62
CA ASP A 51 -5.47 4.86 -10.62
C ASP A 51 -5.74 3.40 -11.02
N ASN A 52 -5.76 2.53 -10.03
CA ASN A 52 -6.03 1.12 -10.20
C ASN A 52 -6.99 0.63 -9.11
N GLU A 53 -7.79 -0.37 -9.45
CA GLU A 53 -8.69 -1.04 -8.52
C GLU A 53 -8.63 -2.54 -8.75
N SER A 54 -8.73 -3.30 -7.66
CA SER A 54 -8.91 -4.75 -7.70
C SER A 54 -9.97 -5.18 -6.70
N MET A 55 -10.67 -6.26 -7.02
CA MET A 55 -11.54 -6.97 -6.10
C MET A 55 -11.00 -8.38 -5.92
N SER A 56 -10.94 -8.87 -4.69
CA SER A 56 -10.41 -10.20 -4.38
C SER A 56 -11.16 -10.83 -3.21
N SER A 57 -11.23 -12.16 -3.20
CA SER A 57 -11.87 -12.96 -2.15
C SER A 57 -10.93 -13.25 -0.99
N TYR A 58 -11.48 -13.67 0.14
CA TYR A 58 -10.73 -14.11 1.33
C TYR A 58 -9.54 -15.03 0.98
N GLY A 59 -8.39 -14.80 1.61
CA GLY A 59 -7.19 -15.62 1.46
C GLY A 59 -6.39 -15.37 0.18
N VAL A 60 -6.91 -14.58 -0.75
CA VAL A 60 -6.12 -14.10 -1.89
C VAL A 60 -5.01 -13.19 -1.37
N MET A 61 -3.80 -13.47 -1.83
CA MET A 61 -2.62 -12.65 -1.59
C MET A 61 -2.04 -12.20 -2.92
N ARG A 62 -1.73 -10.90 -3.02
CA ARG A 62 -1.12 -10.31 -4.21
C ARG A 62 0.20 -9.65 -3.82
N GLY A 63 1.23 -9.84 -4.62
CA GLY A 63 2.56 -9.32 -4.35
C GLY A 63 3.60 -10.42 -4.13
N LEU A 64 4.77 -10.10 -3.60
CA LEU A 64 5.26 -8.73 -3.35
C LEU A 64 5.78 -8.16 -4.66
N HIS A 65 5.14 -7.13 -5.22
CA HIS A 65 5.45 -6.60 -6.55
C HIS A 65 6.16 -5.25 -6.49
N PHE A 66 7.07 -5.03 -7.43
CA PHE A 66 7.74 -3.75 -7.66
C PHE A 66 8.07 -3.56 -9.14
N GLN A 67 8.25 -2.31 -9.54
CA GLN A 67 8.76 -1.95 -10.86
C GLN A 67 10.25 -1.62 -10.74
N ARG A 68 11.10 -2.22 -11.58
CA ARG A 68 12.55 -1.99 -11.58
C ARG A 68 12.90 -0.60 -12.13
N PRO A 69 14.02 0.01 -11.69
CA PRO A 69 14.51 1.25 -12.31
C PRO A 69 14.65 1.11 -13.83
N PRO A 70 14.35 2.17 -14.60
CA PRO A 70 13.91 3.51 -14.19
C PRO A 70 12.40 3.65 -13.90
N TYR A 71 11.63 2.56 -13.92
CA TYR A 71 10.16 2.58 -13.90
C TYR A 71 9.53 2.41 -12.51
N THR A 72 10.33 2.53 -11.44
CA THR A 72 9.85 2.43 -10.05
C THR A 72 8.64 3.33 -9.79
N GLN A 73 7.71 2.88 -8.95
CA GLN A 73 6.49 3.59 -8.58
C GLN A 73 6.44 3.83 -7.08
N SER A 74 5.97 5.01 -6.68
CA SER A 74 5.33 5.22 -5.37
C SER A 74 3.87 4.81 -5.48
N LYS A 75 3.29 4.33 -4.38
CA LYS A 75 1.87 3.95 -4.30
C LYS A 75 1.19 4.65 -3.13
N LEU A 76 -0.04 5.12 -3.35
CA LEU A 76 -0.97 5.49 -2.28
C LEU A 76 -2.15 4.53 -2.34
N VAL A 77 -2.31 3.70 -1.30
CA VAL A 77 -3.23 2.56 -1.33
C VAL A 77 -4.28 2.65 -0.23
N ARG A 78 -5.47 2.07 -0.46
CA ARG A 78 -6.55 1.98 0.54
C ARG A 78 -7.50 0.81 0.27
N CYS A 79 -8.17 0.36 1.32
CA CYS A 79 -9.29 -0.57 1.22
C CYS A 79 -10.62 0.20 1.15
N VAL A 80 -11.38 0.03 0.07
CA VAL A 80 -12.67 0.69 -0.15
C VAL A 80 -13.82 -0.13 0.44
N LYS A 81 -13.71 -1.46 0.34
CA LYS A 81 -14.67 -2.43 0.88
C LYS A 81 -13.92 -3.58 1.55
N GLY A 82 -14.39 -4.06 2.68
CA GLY A 82 -13.82 -5.18 3.42
C GLY A 82 -12.54 -4.82 4.16
N ARG A 83 -11.59 -5.77 4.21
CA ARG A 83 -10.35 -5.66 4.97
C ARG A 83 -9.18 -6.36 4.29
N VAL A 84 -8.03 -5.71 4.27
CA VAL A 84 -6.75 -6.30 3.88
C VAL A 84 -5.67 -6.05 4.93
N LEU A 85 -4.68 -6.94 5.00
CA LEU A 85 -3.37 -6.63 5.55
C LEU A 85 -2.48 -6.17 4.40
N ASP A 86 -2.08 -4.91 4.37
CA ASP A 86 -1.20 -4.35 3.36
C ASP A 86 0.24 -4.28 3.87
N VAL A 87 1.21 -4.60 3.03
CA VAL A 87 2.62 -4.79 3.40
C VAL A 87 3.54 -4.08 2.41
N ALA A 88 4.48 -3.30 2.94
CA ALA A 88 5.58 -2.70 2.18
C ALA A 88 6.93 -3.22 2.70
N VAL A 89 7.76 -3.73 1.79
CA VAL A 89 9.08 -4.28 2.07
C VAL A 89 10.15 -3.37 1.45
N ASP A 90 11.13 -2.95 2.25
CA ASP A 90 12.23 -2.13 1.76
C ASP A 90 13.21 -2.96 0.94
N ILE A 91 13.28 -2.67 -0.37
CA ILE A 91 14.20 -3.35 -1.31
C ILE A 91 15.33 -2.42 -1.77
N ARG A 92 15.56 -1.29 -1.09
CA ARG A 92 16.64 -0.34 -1.39
C ARG A 92 17.97 -0.87 -0.86
N LYS A 93 18.82 -1.40 -1.76
CA LYS A 93 20.17 -1.85 -1.38
C LYS A 93 20.94 -0.73 -0.68
N GLY A 94 21.52 -1.03 0.48
CA GLY A 94 22.23 -0.06 1.33
C GLY A 94 21.35 0.70 2.32
N SER A 95 20.02 0.53 2.29
CA SER A 95 19.13 1.05 3.33
C SER A 95 19.43 0.38 4.69
N PRO A 96 19.42 1.14 5.80
CA PRO A 96 19.52 0.57 7.16
C PRO A 96 18.31 -0.33 7.53
N THR A 97 17.25 -0.29 6.71
CA THR A 97 16.03 -1.09 6.88
C THR A 97 15.80 -2.06 5.72
N TYR A 98 16.82 -2.31 4.88
CA TYR A 98 16.74 -3.29 3.79
C TYR A 98 16.26 -4.66 4.29
N GLY A 99 15.25 -5.22 3.60
CA GLY A 99 14.61 -6.50 3.97
C GLY A 99 13.61 -6.41 5.11
N LYS A 100 13.48 -5.26 5.79
CA LYS A 100 12.42 -5.03 6.78
C LYS A 100 11.13 -4.61 6.09
N HIS A 101 10.02 -4.80 6.80
CA HIS A 101 8.70 -4.47 6.29
C HIS A 101 7.88 -3.67 7.31
N VAL A 102 6.85 -3.00 6.80
CA VAL A 102 5.76 -2.43 7.58
C VAL A 102 4.46 -3.07 7.09
N ALA A 103 3.60 -3.48 8.03
CA ALA A 103 2.28 -4.03 7.74
C ALA A 103 1.19 -3.18 8.39
N VAL A 104 0.11 -2.91 7.66
CA VAL A 104 -1.02 -2.08 8.10
C VAL A 104 -2.33 -2.75 7.73
N GLU A 105 -3.26 -2.84 8.69
CA GLU A 105 -4.61 -3.31 8.41
C GLU A 105 -5.45 -2.17 7.82
N LEU A 106 -5.81 -2.28 6.54
CA LEU A 106 -6.63 -1.31 5.83
C LEU A 106 -8.05 -1.85 5.74
N THR A 107 -9.03 -1.06 6.18
CA THR A 107 -10.43 -1.48 6.24
C THR A 107 -11.36 -0.42 5.65
N GLU A 108 -12.53 -0.86 5.25
CA GLU A 108 -13.64 0.02 4.89
C GLU A 108 -14.11 0.89 6.07
N ASP A 109 -13.78 0.55 7.31
CA ASP A 109 -14.21 1.29 8.52
C ASP A 109 -13.18 2.33 8.99
N ASN A 110 -11.88 2.00 8.90
CA ASN A 110 -10.81 2.90 9.34
C ASN A 110 -10.46 3.93 8.25
N HIS A 111 -10.73 3.61 6.98
CA HIS A 111 -10.46 4.45 5.81
C HIS A 111 -9.00 4.91 5.66
N VAL A 112 -8.09 4.27 6.39
CA VAL A 112 -6.68 4.63 6.41
C VAL A 112 -6.08 4.38 5.04
N GLN A 113 -5.17 5.26 4.63
CA GLN A 113 -4.37 5.07 3.44
C GLN A 113 -2.93 4.77 3.82
N PHE A 114 -2.26 3.98 2.99
CA PHE A 114 -0.86 3.64 3.19
C PHE A 114 -0.05 4.14 1.99
N PHE A 115 0.94 4.98 2.27
CA PHE A 115 1.84 5.53 1.26
C PHE A 115 3.17 4.78 1.29
N ILE A 116 3.57 4.32 0.11
CA ILE A 116 4.73 3.48 -0.12
C ILE A 116 5.59 4.18 -1.18
N PRO A 117 6.80 4.65 -0.85
CA PRO A 117 7.64 5.36 -1.80
C PRO A 117 8.30 4.41 -2.81
N LYS A 118 8.93 4.97 -3.84
CA LYS A 118 9.78 4.22 -4.79
C LYS A 118 10.84 3.41 -4.05
N GLY A 119 11.17 2.23 -4.61
CA GLY A 119 12.18 1.33 -4.05
C GLY A 119 11.64 0.34 -3.02
N PHE A 120 10.33 0.10 -3.02
CA PHE A 120 9.67 -0.88 -2.15
C PHE A 120 8.98 -1.97 -2.96
N ALA A 121 8.94 -3.19 -2.42
CA ALA A 121 8.02 -4.22 -2.87
C ALA A 121 6.74 -4.15 -2.06
N HIS A 122 5.59 -4.30 -2.72
CA HIS A 122 4.28 -4.10 -2.10
C HIS A 122 3.37 -5.30 -2.36
N GLY A 123 2.60 -5.69 -1.34
CA GLY A 123 1.56 -6.70 -1.47
C GLY A 123 0.50 -6.59 -0.38
N PHE A 124 -0.57 -7.36 -0.53
CA PHE A 124 -1.63 -7.42 0.47
C PHE A 124 -2.28 -8.81 0.54
N ALA A 125 -2.89 -9.10 1.69
CA ALA A 125 -3.70 -10.30 1.93
C ALA A 125 -5.15 -9.91 2.29
N VAL A 126 -6.13 -10.56 1.67
CA VAL A 126 -7.55 -10.30 1.92
C VAL A 126 -8.03 -11.03 3.19
N LEU A 127 -8.44 -10.27 4.20
CA LEU A 127 -8.85 -10.79 5.52
C LEU A 127 -10.37 -10.85 5.74
N SER A 128 -11.16 -10.35 4.80
CA SER A 128 -12.63 -10.43 4.77
C SER A 128 -13.11 -11.33 3.64
N GLU A 129 -14.41 -11.64 3.56
CA GLU A 129 -14.98 -12.46 2.48
C GLU A 129 -14.62 -11.91 1.09
N THR A 130 -14.72 -10.60 0.92
CA THR A 130 -14.25 -9.86 -0.26
C THR A 130 -13.57 -8.58 0.19
N ALA A 131 -12.63 -8.07 -0.60
CA ALA A 131 -12.10 -6.72 -0.46
C ALA A 131 -12.01 -6.02 -1.82
N VAL A 132 -12.36 -4.72 -1.84
CA VAL A 132 -12.08 -3.81 -2.96
C VAL A 132 -10.91 -2.92 -2.54
N PHE A 133 -9.84 -2.99 -3.30
CA PHE A 133 -8.57 -2.34 -3.00
C PHE A 133 -8.22 -1.36 -4.11
N GLN A 134 -7.98 -0.11 -3.75
CA GLN A 134 -7.67 0.96 -4.70
C GLN A 134 -6.24 1.47 -4.45
N TYR A 135 -5.51 1.75 -5.52
CA TYR A 135 -4.20 2.38 -5.42
C TYR A 135 -3.93 3.39 -6.53
N LYS A 136 -3.17 4.42 -6.18
CA LYS A 136 -2.61 5.41 -7.10
C LYS A 136 -1.13 5.13 -7.32
N CYS A 137 -0.62 5.34 -8.54
CA CYS A 137 0.80 5.27 -8.87
C CYS A 137 1.32 6.59 -9.47
N ASP A 138 2.57 6.93 -9.18
CA ASP A 138 3.27 8.13 -9.70
C ASP A 138 4.09 7.86 -10.98
N ASN A 139 3.91 6.67 -11.57
CA ASN A 139 4.47 6.30 -12.86
C ASN A 139 3.56 5.25 -13.52
N PHE A 140 3.61 5.14 -14.85
CA PHE A 140 2.80 4.17 -15.59
C PHE A 140 3.32 2.74 -15.39
N TYR A 141 2.43 1.76 -15.56
CA TYR A 141 2.81 0.35 -15.54
C TYR A 141 3.75 0.00 -16.70
N HIS A 142 4.83 -0.72 -16.42
CA HIS A 142 5.79 -1.19 -17.43
C HIS A 142 6.00 -2.70 -17.28
N PRO A 143 5.35 -3.55 -18.11
CA PRO A 143 5.40 -5.01 -17.94
C PRO A 143 6.81 -5.59 -17.89
N GLU A 144 7.71 -5.04 -18.71
CA GLU A 144 9.10 -5.53 -18.81
C GLU A 144 9.94 -5.22 -17.55
N ALA A 145 9.52 -4.25 -16.75
CA ALA A 145 10.20 -3.87 -15.51
C ALA A 145 9.56 -4.50 -14.26
N ASP A 146 8.50 -5.30 -14.43
CA ASP A 146 7.85 -5.97 -13.32
C ASP A 146 8.81 -6.95 -12.63
N GLY A 147 8.79 -6.94 -11.30
CA GLY A 147 9.61 -7.77 -10.45
C GLY A 147 8.80 -8.21 -9.23
N GLY A 148 9.12 -9.40 -8.74
CA GLY A 148 8.40 -10.03 -7.62
C GLY A 148 9.34 -10.58 -6.57
N ILE A 149 8.90 -10.55 -5.31
CA ILE A 149 9.41 -11.40 -4.23
C ILE A 149 8.28 -12.35 -3.84
N SER A 150 8.62 -13.60 -3.61
CA SER A 150 7.64 -14.59 -3.15
C SER A 150 6.99 -14.12 -1.84
N ILE A 151 5.67 -14.09 -1.79
CA ILE A 151 4.91 -13.88 -0.54
C ILE A 151 5.17 -14.97 0.51
N LEU A 152 5.70 -16.11 0.08
CA LEU A 152 6.08 -17.23 0.95
C LEU A 152 7.54 -17.14 1.42
N ASP A 153 8.25 -16.05 1.12
CA ASP A 153 9.61 -15.83 1.63
C ASP A 153 9.57 -15.60 3.15
N ASP A 154 9.96 -16.63 3.90
CA ASP A 154 9.97 -16.64 5.35
C ASP A 154 11.07 -15.76 5.95
N THR A 155 12.09 -15.40 5.17
CA THR A 155 13.17 -14.52 5.62
C THR A 155 12.71 -13.08 5.86
N LEU A 156 11.58 -12.69 5.25
CA LEU A 156 10.96 -11.38 5.46
C LEU A 156 10.16 -11.29 6.76
N GLY A 157 9.81 -12.43 7.38
CA GLY A 157 9.12 -12.49 8.66
C GLY A 157 7.71 -11.87 8.67
N ILE A 158 7.02 -11.83 7.54
CA ILE A 158 5.69 -11.21 7.41
C ILE A 158 4.62 -12.15 7.98
N ASP A 159 3.89 -11.71 9.02
CA ASP A 159 2.68 -12.39 9.48
C ASP A 159 1.49 -11.98 8.62
N TRP A 160 1.26 -12.73 7.54
CA TRP A 160 0.18 -12.47 6.58
C TRP A 160 -1.24 -12.64 7.17
N LYS A 161 -1.39 -13.20 8.38
CA LYS A 161 -2.67 -13.55 9.00
C LYS A 161 -3.57 -14.46 8.15
N ILE A 162 -3.02 -15.13 7.14
CA ILE A 162 -3.69 -16.12 6.31
C ILE A 162 -3.05 -17.49 6.56
N PRO A 163 -3.82 -18.53 6.93
CA PRO A 163 -3.28 -19.87 7.06
C PRO A 163 -2.75 -20.39 5.72
N ASN A 164 -1.53 -20.96 5.71
CA ASN A 164 -0.85 -21.46 4.50
C ASN A 164 -1.72 -22.34 3.58
N ARG A 165 -2.64 -23.13 4.16
CA ARG A 165 -3.57 -24.01 3.42
C ARG A 165 -4.60 -23.27 2.53
N ILE A 166 -4.77 -21.96 2.72
CA ILE A 166 -5.74 -21.11 2.01
C ILE A 166 -5.04 -20.11 1.08
N CYS A 167 -3.71 -20.07 1.09
CA CYS A 167 -2.92 -19.16 0.25
C CYS A 167 -3.30 -19.31 -1.24
N GLN A 168 -3.88 -18.26 -1.81
CA GLN A 168 -4.13 -18.13 -3.23
C GLN A 168 -3.29 -16.97 -3.75
N SER A 169 -2.14 -17.26 -4.35
CA SER A 169 -1.29 -16.25 -4.98
C SER A 169 -1.74 -15.97 -6.40
N LEU A 170 -1.91 -14.69 -6.74
CA LEU A 170 -2.12 -14.20 -8.12
C LEU A 170 -0.99 -13.29 -8.55
#